data_AF-A0A9E5J883-F1
#
_entry.id   AF-A0A9E5J883-F1
#
_cell.length_a   1.000
_cell.length_b   1.000
_cell.length_c   1.000
_cell.angle_alpha   90.00
_cell.angle_beta   90.00
_cell.angle_gamma   90.00
#
_symmetry.space_group_name_H-M   'P 1'
#
loop_
_entity.id
_entity.type
_entity.pdbx_description
1 polymer ?
#
loop_
_entity_poly.entity_id
_entity_poly.type
_entity_poly.pdbx_seq_one_letter_code
_entity_poly.pdbx_strand_id
1 'polypeptide(L)'
;MAKNKSAFTSGSGVWRWLGVALIILMLDQLTKIAVVGAFQLGETMPITSFFNLVRVHNPGAAFSFLADAGGWQRWFFTGLGVLAAGVMVYLLRMHAGQTL
;
A
#
# COMPACT_ATOMS: atom_id res chain seq x y z
N MET A 1 -18.58 -39.45 1.12
CA MET A 1 -18.70 -38.01 0.75
C MET A 1 -18.53 -37.17 2.02
N ALA A 2 -17.29 -36.95 2.46
CA ALA A 2 -17.02 -36.23 3.71
C ALA A 2 -16.85 -34.73 3.41
N LYS A 3 -17.84 -33.92 3.83
CA LYS A 3 -17.77 -32.46 3.84
C LYS A 3 -16.92 -32.04 5.05
N ASN A 4 -15.60 -31.96 4.92
CA ASN A 4 -14.77 -31.30 5.93
C ASN A 4 -14.88 -29.79 5.77
N LYS A 5 -15.93 -29.21 6.35
CA LYS A 5 -16.02 -27.77 6.63
C LYS A 5 -15.16 -27.45 7.85
N SER A 6 -13.84 -27.32 7.68
CA SER A 6 -12.94 -26.88 8.76
C SER A 6 -11.95 -25.80 8.31
N ALA A 7 -12.31 -24.97 7.32
CA ALA A 7 -11.38 -24.00 6.75
C ALA A 7 -11.51 -22.57 7.30
N PHE A 8 -12.24 -22.35 8.40
CA PHE A 8 -12.54 -20.98 8.86
C PHE A 8 -12.65 -20.86 10.38
N THR A 9 -11.56 -21.13 11.10
CA THR A 9 -11.37 -20.54 12.43
C THR A 9 -10.55 -19.28 12.23
N SER A 10 -11.23 -18.13 12.15
CA SER A 10 -10.58 -16.81 12.10
C SER A 10 -9.85 -16.57 13.42
N GLY A 11 -8.60 -17.04 13.53
CA GLY A 11 -7.73 -16.71 14.64
C GLY A 11 -7.58 -15.19 14.75
N SER A 12 -7.52 -14.68 15.97
CA SER A 12 -7.37 -13.24 16.29
C SER A 12 -6.21 -12.53 15.59
N GLY A 13 -5.31 -13.26 14.91
CA GLY A 13 -4.17 -12.71 14.17
C GLY A 13 -4.56 -11.83 12.98
N VAL A 14 -5.62 -12.16 12.22
CA VAL A 14 -6.00 -11.39 11.03
C VAL A 14 -6.32 -9.94 11.39
N TRP A 15 -7.12 -9.73 12.43
CA TRP A 15 -7.51 -8.39 12.87
C TRP A 15 -6.34 -7.56 13.40
N ARG A 16 -5.34 -8.20 14.04
CA ARG A 16 -4.11 -7.52 14.44
C ARG A 16 -3.37 -6.99 13.21
N TRP A 17 -3.19 -7.82 12.18
CA TRP A 17 -2.51 -7.43 10.94
C TRP A 17 -3.28 -6.36 10.15
N LEU A 18 -4.62 -6.46 10.09
CA LEU A 18 -5.45 -5.41 9.49
C LEU A 18 -5.37 -4.09 10.28
N GLY A 19 -5.29 -4.15 11.61
CA GLY A 19 -5.06 -2.97 12.44
C GLY A 19 -3.73 -2.29 12.15
N VAL A 20 -2.64 -3.08 12.03
CA VAL A 20 -1.32 -2.57 11.62
C VAL A 20 -1.39 -1.93 10.23
N ALA A 21 -2.04 -2.59 9.26
CA ALA A 21 -2.19 -2.06 7.91
C ALA A 21 -2.97 -0.73 7.90
N LEU A 22 -4.03 -0.61 8.72
CA LEU A 22 -4.79 0.63 8.84
C LEU A 22 -3.95 1.77 9.43
N ILE A 23 -3.17 1.51 10.48
CA ILE A 23 -2.27 2.52 11.07
C ILE A 23 -1.26 2.99 10.03
N ILE A 24 -0.63 2.07 9.30
CA ILE A 24 0.31 2.40 8.23
C ILE A 24 -0.37 3.26 7.16
N LEU A 25 -1.57 2.89 6.73
CA LEU A 25 -2.35 3.66 5.75
C LEU A 25 -2.68 5.08 6.25
N MET A 26 -3.06 5.23 7.52
CA MET A 26 -3.30 6.55 8.11
C MET A 26 -2.02 7.39 8.16
N LEU A 27 -0.90 6.81 8.58
CA LEU A 27 0.39 7.51 8.62
C LEU A 27 0.85 7.94 7.22
N ASP A 28 0.68 7.08 6.21
CA ASP A 28 0.97 7.39 4.80
C ASP A 28 0.14 8.58 4.29
N GLN A 29 -1.17 8.59 4.57
CA GLN A 29 -2.03 9.69 4.12
C GLN A 29 -1.76 10.99 4.87
N LEU A 30 -1.55 10.93 6.19
CA LEU A 30 -1.23 12.12 6.99
C LEU A 30 0.10 12.74 6.56
N THR A 31 1.13 11.93 6.30
CA THR A 31 2.42 12.45 5.80
C THR A 31 2.28 13.06 4.41
N LYS A 32 1.51 12.45 3.49
CA LYS A 32 1.24 13.04 2.17
C LYS A 32 0.51 14.39 2.28
N ILE A 33 -0.51 14.47 3.13
CA ILE A 33 -1.26 15.71 3.36
C ILE A 33 -0.33 16.80 3.91
N ALA A 34 0.51 16.46 4.90
CA ALA A 34 1.48 17.39 5.47
C ALA A 34 2.47 17.91 4.42
N VAL A 35 3.04 17.03 3.59
CA VAL A 35 3.99 17.43 2.53
C VAL A 35 3.30 18.27 1.45
N VAL A 36 2.09 17.91 1.02
CA VAL A 36 1.33 18.68 0.03
C VAL A 36 0.99 20.08 0.55
N GLY A 37 0.71 20.23 1.85
CA GLY A 37 0.42 21.51 2.48
C GLY A 37 1.65 22.38 2.74
N ALA A 38 2.82 21.76 2.94
CA ALA A 38 4.05 22.47 3.33
C ALA A 38 5.02 22.76 2.16
N PHE A 39 4.99 21.97 1.07
CA PHE A 39 5.97 22.04 -0.03
C PHE A 39 5.29 22.37 -1.35
N GLN A 40 5.95 23.14 -2.21
CA GLN A 40 5.61 23.26 -3.63
C GLN A 40 6.03 22.00 -4.41
N LEU A 41 5.39 21.75 -5.55
CA LEU A 41 5.78 20.62 -6.40
C LEU A 41 7.23 20.81 -6.91
N GLY A 42 8.08 19.81 -6.67
CA GLY A 42 9.50 19.83 -7.02
C GLY A 42 10.40 20.44 -5.93
N GLU A 43 9.82 21.00 -4.86
CA GLU A 43 10.59 21.56 -3.75
C GLU A 43 11.36 20.46 -3.01
N THR A 44 12.63 20.77 -2.69
CA THR A 44 13.59 19.86 -2.05
C THR A 44 14.09 20.49 -0.74
N MET A 45 13.93 19.78 0.38
CA MET A 45 14.51 20.11 1.67
C MET A 45 15.58 19.08 2.05
N PRO A 46 16.86 19.46 2.08
CA PRO A 46 17.91 18.61 2.61
C PRO A 46 17.75 18.42 4.13
N ILE A 47 17.80 17.17 4.58
CA ILE A 47 17.69 16.82 6.01
C ILE A 47 19.05 16.32 6.52
N THR A 48 19.72 15.47 5.75
CA THR A 48 21.08 15.01 6.03
C THR A 48 21.92 15.08 4.76
N SER A 49 23.21 14.76 4.87
CA SER A 49 24.12 14.70 3.71
C SER A 49 23.74 13.65 2.65
N PHE A 50 22.86 12.71 2.97
CA PHE A 50 22.43 11.63 2.06
C PHE A 50 20.90 11.53 1.90
N PHE A 51 20.12 12.39 2.58
CA PHE A 51 18.67 12.33 2.58
C PHE A 51 18.04 13.70 2.38
N ASN A 52 17.21 13.79 1.34
CA ASN A 52 16.38 14.94 1.02
C ASN A 52 14.90 14.55 1.10
N LEU A 53 14.08 15.44 1.63
CA LEU A 53 12.63 15.37 1.49
C LEU A 53 12.21 16.17 0.26
N VAL A 54 11.52 15.53 -0.68
CA VAL A 54 11.11 16.16 -1.95
C VAL A 54 9.64 15.89 -2.23
N ARG A 55 8.89 16.93 -2.62
CA ARG A 55 7.52 16.74 -3.12
C ARG A 55 7.53 16.41 -4.60
N VAL A 56 7.21 15.16 -4.94
CA VAL A 56 7.03 14.69 -6.32
C VAL A 56 5.71 13.96 -6.47
N HIS A 57 5.06 14.09 -7.63
CA HIS A 57 3.87 13.30 -7.97
C HIS A 57 4.27 12.22 -8.96
N ASN A 58 4.08 10.95 -8.60
CA ASN A 58 4.32 9.82 -9.49
C ASN A 58 2.99 9.44 -10.19
N PRO A 59 2.87 9.61 -11.52
CA PRO A 59 1.66 9.26 -12.26
C PRO A 59 1.46 7.75 -12.44
N GLY A 60 2.38 6.93 -11.93
CA GLY A 60 2.29 5.47 -11.98
C GLY A 60 3.07 4.87 -13.14
N ALA A 61 4.29 5.32 -13.42
CA ALA A 61 5.18 4.64 -14.35
C ALA A 61 6.60 4.68 -13.80
N ALA A 62 7.10 3.54 -13.32
CA ALA A 62 8.49 3.44 -12.90
C ALA A 62 9.40 3.75 -14.11
N PHE A 63 10.42 4.59 -13.90
CA PHE A 63 11.39 5.00 -14.92
C PHE A 63 10.80 5.66 -16.18
N SER A 64 9.64 6.32 -16.05
CA SER A 64 8.92 6.93 -17.18
C SER A 64 8.52 5.95 -18.29
N PHE A 65 8.61 4.63 -18.05
CA PHE A 65 8.37 3.58 -19.06
C PHE A 65 6.98 3.66 -19.73
N LEU A 66 6.01 4.31 -19.05
CA LEU A 66 4.65 4.60 -19.54
C LEU A 66 4.15 5.99 -19.12
N ALA A 67 5.05 6.94 -18.84
CA ALA A 67 4.62 8.25 -18.33
C ALA A 67 3.73 9.00 -19.34
N ASP A 68 4.06 8.92 -20.63
CA ASP A 68 3.33 9.58 -21.72
C ASP A 68 2.21 8.72 -22.34
N ALA A 69 1.90 7.57 -21.74
CA ALA A 69 0.96 6.59 -22.30
C ALA A 69 -0.53 6.95 -22.08
N GLY A 70 -0.90 8.23 -22.06
CA GLY A 70 -2.32 8.65 -22.01
C GLY A 70 -3.05 8.40 -20.69
N GLY A 71 -2.35 8.07 -19.59
CA GLY A 71 -2.89 8.08 -18.23
C GLY A 71 -3.63 6.81 -17.78
N TRP A 72 -3.79 5.80 -18.65
CA TRP A 72 -4.46 4.53 -18.30
C TRP A 72 -3.72 3.79 -17.17
N GLN A 73 -2.42 4.01 -17.04
CA GLN A 73 -1.57 3.42 -16.00
C GLN A 73 -2.14 3.66 -14.60
N ARG A 74 -2.76 4.83 -14.34
CA ARG A 74 -3.38 5.14 -13.06
C ARG A 74 -4.46 4.11 -12.68
N TRP A 75 -5.36 3.82 -13.62
CA TRP A 75 -6.47 2.90 -13.40
C TRP A 75 -5.99 1.45 -13.33
N PHE A 76 -5.05 1.08 -14.19
CA PHE A 76 -4.43 -0.24 -14.17
C PHE A 76 -3.74 -0.52 -12.83
N PHE A 77 -2.87 0.37 -12.36
CA PHE A 77 -2.15 0.18 -11.10
C PHE A 77 -3.07 0.28 -9.88
N THR A 78 -4.14 1.07 -9.94
CA THR A 78 -5.18 1.06 -8.90
C THR A 78 -5.86 -0.31 -8.82
N GLY A 79 -6.30 -0.85 -9.97
CA GLY A 79 -6.92 -2.17 -10.04
C GLY A 79 -5.99 -3.29 -9.55
N LEU A 80 -4.72 -3.25 -9.98
CA LEU A 80 -3.69 -4.19 -9.53
C LEU A 80 -3.47 -4.10 -8.01
N GLY A 81 -3.41 -2.90 -7.46
CA GLY A 81 -3.26 -2.68 -6.02
C GLY A 81 -4.44 -3.21 -5.21
N VAL A 82 -5.67 -2.98 -5.66
CA VAL A 82 -6.89 -3.52 -5.02
C VAL A 82 -6.90 -5.05 -5.08
N LEU A 83 -6.56 -5.64 -6.23
CA LEU A 83 -6.46 -7.09 -6.38
C LEU A 83 -5.41 -7.68 -5.43
N ALA A 84 -4.20 -7.10 -5.41
CA ALA A 84 -3.13 -7.53 -4.52
C ALA A 84 -3.53 -7.42 -3.04
N ALA A 85 -4.19 -6.33 -2.64
CA ALA A 85 -4.72 -6.19 -1.28
C ALA A 85 -5.75 -7.28 -0.94
N GLY A 86 -6.67 -7.60 -1.86
CA GLY A 86 -7.61 -8.70 -1.69
C GLY A 86 -6.93 -10.06 -1.53
N VAL A 87 -5.92 -10.35 -2.36
CA VAL A 87 -5.09 -11.56 -2.26
C VAL A 87 -4.35 -11.62 -0.92
N MET A 88 -3.75 -10.52 -0.47
CA MET A 88 -3.08 -10.46 0.83
C MET A 88 -4.03 -10.74 1.99
N VAL A 89 -5.24 -10.16 1.99
CA VAL A 89 -6.25 -10.44 3.01
C VAL A 89 -6.68 -11.91 2.98
N TYR A 90 -6.84 -12.49 1.80
CA TYR A 90 -7.14 -13.92 1.65
C TYR A 90 -6.02 -14.79 2.23
N LEU A 91 -4.76 -14.50 1.91
CA LEU A 91 -3.60 -15.23 2.43
C LEU A 91 -3.45 -15.08 3.95
N LEU A 92 -3.67 -13.89 4.49
CA LEU A 92 -3.66 -13.63 5.94
C LEU A 92 -4.74 -14.46 6.66
N ARG A 93 -5.94 -14.60 6.06
CA ARG A 93 -6.99 -15.44 6.61
C ARG A 93 -6.64 -16.93 6.53
N MET A 94 -6.06 -17.37 5.42
CA MET A 94 -5.69 -18.78 5.21
C MET A 94 -4.56 -19.24 6.16
N HIS A 95 -3.63 -18.36 6.51
CA HIS A 95 -2.43 -18.70 7.30
C HIS A 95 -2.42 -18.06 8.70
N ALA A 96 -3.59 -17.64 9.21
CA ALA A 96 -3.72 -16.88 10.47
C ALA A 96 -3.16 -17.55 11.73
N GLY A 97 -2.90 -18.87 11.69
CA GLY A 97 -2.34 -19.65 12.79
C GLY A 97 -0.90 -20.12 12.59
N GLN A 98 -0.24 -19.77 11.49
CA GLN A 98 1.17 -20.11 11.28
C GLN A 98 2.06 -19.07 11.94
N THR A 99 2.72 -19.45 13.03
CA THR A 99 3.83 -18.70 13.62
C THR A 99 5.15 -19.18 13.00
N LEU A 100 6.16 -18.31 12.98
CA LEU A 100 7.52 -18.64 12.53
C LEU A 100 8.10 -19.85 13.28
#